data_AF-A0A353INV4-F1
#
_entry.id   AF-A0A353INV4-F1
#
_cell.length_a   1.000
_cell.length_b   1.000
_cell.length_c   1.000
_cell.angle_alpha   90.00
_cell.angle_beta   90.00
_cell.angle_gamma   90.00
#
_symmetry.space_group_name_H-M   'P 1'
#
loop_
_entity.id
_entity.type
_entity.pdbx_description
1 polymer ?
#
loop_
_entity_poly.entity_id
_entity_poly.type
_entity_poly.pdbx_seq_one_letter_code
_entity_poly.pdbx_strand_id
1 'polypeptide(L)'
;MITLACSIAGVAISAAILLCLYRVVVGPDMPTRILALDTLTINAIGLVVLAGIYWGTELYFEVALLFAMVGFLTTVAYCKYILRGNVME
;
A
#
# COMPACT_ATOMS: atom_id res chain seq x y z
N MET A 1 -4.19 -19.74 17.58
CA MET A 1 -3.15 -19.81 16.53
C MET A 1 -3.29 -18.67 15.53
N ILE A 2 -4.48 -18.45 14.94
CA ILE A 2 -4.75 -17.33 14.01
C ILE A 2 -4.43 -15.97 14.64
N THR A 3 -4.86 -15.70 15.87
CA THR A 3 -4.62 -14.42 16.56
C THR A 3 -3.12 -14.09 16.70
N LEU A 4 -2.29 -15.10 16.93
CA LEU A 4 -0.84 -14.95 17.09
C LEU A 4 -0.14 -14.78 15.73
N ALA A 5 -0.64 -15.45 14.68
CA ALA A 5 -0.20 -15.20 13.31
C ALA A 5 -0.56 -13.77 12.87
N CYS A 6 -1.77 -13.29 13.20
CA CYS A 6 -2.20 -11.92 12.90
C CYS A 6 -1.35 -10.88 13.62
N SER A 7 -1.02 -11.07 14.89
CA SER A 7 -0.16 -10.11 15.60
C SER A 7 1.26 -10.05 15.02
N ILE A 8 1.87 -11.20 14.70
CA ILE A 8 3.19 -11.26 14.05
C ILE A 8 3.16 -10.58 12.68
N ALA A 9 2.16 -10.89 11.85
CA ALA A 9 1.98 -10.27 10.55
C ALA A 9 1.78 -8.75 10.67
N GLY A 10 1.00 -8.30 11.66
CA GLY A 10 0.78 -6.87 11.90
C GLY A 10 2.05 -6.12 12.27
N VAL A 11 2.90 -6.72 13.10
CA VAL A 11 4.22 -6.16 13.45
C VAL A 11 5.15 -6.15 12.23
N ALA A 12 5.17 -7.21 11.44
CA ALA A 12 6.00 -7.28 10.23
C ALA A 12 5.57 -6.24 9.17
N ILE A 13 4.27 -6.11 8.91
CA ILE A 13 3.73 -5.15 7.93
C ILE A 13 3.94 -3.71 8.42
N SER A 14 3.72 -3.43 9.70
CA SER A 14 3.97 -2.09 10.24
C SER A 14 5.46 -1.71 10.15
N ALA A 15 6.38 -2.65 10.42
CA ALA A 15 7.80 -2.43 10.18
C ALA A 15 8.11 -2.17 8.69
N ALA A 16 7.48 -2.91 7.78
CA ALA A 16 7.63 -2.69 6.33
C ALA A 16 7.13 -1.31 5.90
N ILE A 17 6.02 -0.81 6.48
CA ILE A 17 5.51 0.54 6.24
C ILE A 17 6.51 1.60 6.69
N LEU A 18 7.11 1.44 7.87
CA LEU A 18 8.15 2.37 8.36
C LEU A 18 9.35 2.42 7.42
N LEU A 19 9.80 1.27 6.92
CA LEU A 19 10.88 1.19 5.93
C LEU A 19 10.50 1.83 4.59
N CYS A 20 9.26 1.63 4.13
CA CYS A 20 8.74 2.27 2.92
C CYS A 20 8.65 3.79 3.09
N LEU A 21 8.16 4.28 4.23
CA LEU A 21 8.11 5.71 4.55
C LEU A 21 9.51 6.34 4.51
N TYR A 22 10.50 5.68 5.11
CA TYR A 22 11.89 6.12 5.03
C TYR A 22 12.37 6.22 3.56
N ARG A 23 12.08 5.19 2.75
CA ARG A 23 12.41 5.14 1.31
C ARG A 23 11.71 6.23 0.49
N VAL A 24 10.46 6.59 0.82
CA VAL A 24 9.72 7.66 0.14
C VAL A 24 10.38 9.03 0.40
N VAL A 25 10.84 9.27 1.63
CA VAL A 25 11.47 10.56 2.00
C VAL A 25 12.90 10.66 1.48
N VAL A 26 13.70 9.60 1.62
CA VAL A 26 15.15 9.62 1.32
C VAL A 26 15.46 9.20 -0.12
N GLY A 27 14.49 8.66 -0.87
CA GLY A 27 14.69 8.16 -2.22
C GLY A 27 15.38 9.20 -3.14
N PRO A 28 16.45 8.83 -3.86
CA PRO A 28 17.22 9.77 -4.70
C PRO A 28 16.44 10.19 -5.95
N ASP A 29 15.78 9.23 -6.61
CA ASP A 29 15.07 9.46 -7.86
C ASP A 29 13.54 9.50 -7.67
N MET A 30 12.86 10.31 -8.49
CA MET A 30 11.39 10.36 -8.55
C MET A 30 10.74 8.97 -8.74
N PRO A 31 11.19 8.10 -9.68
CA PRO A 31 10.61 6.76 -9.86
C PRO A 31 10.75 5.89 -8.61
N THR A 32 11.89 5.98 -7.91
CA THR A 32 12.15 5.22 -6.69
C THR A 32 11.21 5.61 -5.56
N ARG A 33 10.85 6.90 -5.45
CA ARG A 33 9.86 7.38 -4.47
C ARG A 33 8.45 6.91 -4.80
N ILE A 34 8.08 6.88 -6.07
CA ILE A 34 6.74 6.46 -6.52
C ILE A 34 6.55 4.96 -6.30
N LEU A 35 7.56 4.16 -6.65
CA LEU A 35 7.53 2.72 -6.38
C LEU A 35 7.44 2.43 -4.88
N ALA A 36 8.13 3.22 -4.05
CA ALA A 36 8.03 3.12 -2.59
C ALA A 36 6.64 3.52 -2.07
N LEU A 37 6.00 4.53 -2.67
CA LEU A 37 4.62 4.93 -2.39
C LEU A 37 3.61 3.82 -2.76
N ASP A 38 3.78 3.19 -3.93
CA ASP A 38 2.96 2.06 -4.37
C ASP A 38 3.15 0.84 -3.46
N THR A 39 4.37 0.58 -3.02
CA THR A 39 4.63 -0.49 -2.03
C THR A 39 3.99 -0.17 -0.68
N LEU A 40 3.96 1.11 -0.28
CA LEU A 40 3.31 1.56 0.94
C LEU A 40 1.79 1.36 0.90
N THR A 41 1.13 1.68 -0.22
CA THR A 41 -0.32 1.48 -0.36
C THR A 41 -0.68 -0.01 -0.29
N ILE A 42 0.10 -0.89 -0.91
CA ILE A 42 -0.09 -2.35 -0.82
C ILE A 42 0.08 -2.84 0.62
N ASN A 43 1.10 -2.38 1.35
CA ASN A 43 1.26 -2.73 2.76
C ASN A 43 0.08 -2.24 3.63
N ALA A 44 -0.43 -1.03 3.36
CA ALA A 44 -1.61 -0.50 4.04
C ALA A 44 -2.86 -1.36 3.78
N ILE A 45 -3.08 -1.78 2.53
CA ILE A 45 -4.16 -2.72 2.17
C ILE A 45 -3.98 -4.05 2.92
N GLY A 46 -2.74 -4.55 3.03
CA GLY A 46 -2.42 -5.73 3.83
C GLY A 46 -2.85 -5.61 5.29
N LEU A 47 -2.64 -4.46 5.94
CA LEU A 47 -3.13 -4.19 7.30
C LEU A 47 -4.66 -4.20 7.39
N VAL A 48 -5.36 -3.65 6.39
CA VAL A 48 -6.83 -3.64 6.35
C VAL A 48 -7.36 -5.07 6.26
N VAL A 49 -6.82 -5.89 5.37
CA VAL A 49 -7.19 -7.31 5.24
C VAL A 49 -6.90 -8.07 6.54
N LEU A 50 -5.74 -7.85 7.13
CA LEU A 50 -5.34 -8.48 8.39
C LEU A 50 -6.29 -8.12 9.54
N ALA A 51 -6.75 -6.87 9.59
CA ALA A 51 -7.74 -6.40 10.56
C ALA A 51 -9.10 -7.09 10.35
N GLY A 52 -9.51 -7.30 9.09
CA GLY A 52 -10.69 -8.10 8.76
C GLY A 52 -10.60 -9.54 9.27
N ILE A 53 -9.45 -10.19 9.10
CA ILE A 53 -9.19 -11.54 9.62
C ILE A 53 -9.21 -11.55 11.15
N TYR A 54 -8.64 -10.53 11.79
CA TYR A 54 -8.59 -10.43 13.25
C TYR A 54 -9.97 -10.25 13.89
N TRP A 55 -10.83 -9.41 13.29
CA TRP A 55 -12.19 -9.16 13.77
C TRP A 55 -13.24 -10.14 13.21
N GLY A 56 -12.87 -10.98 12.24
CA GLY A 56 -13.77 -11.98 11.65
C GLY A 56 -14.89 -11.37 10.80
N THR A 57 -14.64 -10.25 10.12
CA THR A 57 -15.63 -9.54 9.30
C THR A 57 -15.14 -9.33 7.87
N GLU A 58 -16.00 -9.68 6.92
CA GLU A 58 -15.73 -9.57 5.48
C GLU A 58 -15.76 -8.12 4.96
N LEU A 59 -16.32 -7.19 5.73
CA LEU A 59 -16.45 -5.78 5.34
C LEU A 59 -15.08 -5.13 5.07
N TYR A 60 -14.05 -5.49 5.83
CA TYR A 60 -12.69 -4.99 5.59
C TYR A 60 -12.08 -5.54 4.29
N PHE A 61 -12.49 -6.71 3.83
CA PHE A 61 -12.02 -7.27 2.57
C PHE A 61 -12.59 -6.49 1.37
N GLU A 62 -13.87 -6.13 1.41
CA GLU A 62 -14.47 -5.27 0.39
C GLU A 62 -13.81 -3.89 0.34
N VAL A 63 -13.57 -3.29 1.51
CA VAL A 63 -12.86 -2.01 1.63
C VAL A 63 -11.43 -2.13 1.08
N ALA A 64 -10.72 -3.20 1.38
CA ALA A 64 -9.38 -3.47 0.85
C ALA A 64 -9.35 -3.58 -0.68
N LEU A 65 -10.36 -4.20 -1.30
CA LEU A 65 -10.49 -4.28 -2.76
C LEU A 65 -10.68 -2.90 -3.38
N LEU A 66 -11.52 -2.04 -2.79
CA LEU A 66 -11.71 -0.67 -3.26
C LEU A 66 -10.40 0.14 -3.17
N PHE A 67 -9.67 0.03 -2.05
CA PHE A 67 -8.37 0.67 -1.91
C PHE A 67 -7.33 0.13 -2.91
N ALA A 68 -7.34 -1.17 -3.21
CA ALA A 68 -6.45 -1.76 -4.20
C ALA A 68 -6.69 -1.19 -5.60
N MET A 69 -7.96 -1.04 -6.01
CA MET A 69 -8.33 -0.46 -7.30
C MET A 69 -7.89 1.00 -7.42
N VAL A 70 -8.15 1.81 -6.39
CA VAL A 70 -7.80 3.24 -6.37
C VAL A 70 -6.28 3.45 -6.26
N GLY A 71 -5.61 2.65 -5.43
CA GLY A 71 -4.16 2.71 -5.24
C GLY A 71 -3.42 2.45 -6.56
N PHE A 72 -3.80 1.40 -7.27
CA PHE A 72 -3.23 1.08 -8.59
C PHE A 72 -3.46 2.21 -9.61
N LEU A 73 -4.68 2.76 -9.67
CA LEU A 73 -5.01 3.86 -10.58
C LEU A 73 -4.12 5.09 -10.34
N THR A 74 -3.85 5.39 -9.07
CA THR A 74 -3.01 6.54 -8.67
C THR A 74 -1.59 6.37 -9.19
N THR A 75 -0.99 5.18 -9.04
CA THR A 75 0.37 4.89 -9.52
C THR A 75 0.45 4.96 -11.04
N VAL A 76 -0.53 4.41 -11.77
CA VAL A 76 -0.58 4.50 -13.24
C VAL A 76 -0.68 5.95 -13.72
N ALA A 77 -1.55 6.76 -13.10
CA ALA A 77 -1.69 8.18 -13.44
C ALA A 77 -0.37 8.93 -13.22
N TYR A 78 0.35 8.63 -12.12
CA TYR A 78 1.61 9.26 -11.79
C TYR A 78 2.73 8.88 -12.78
N CYS A 79 2.83 7.60 -13.15
CA CYS A 79 3.77 7.13 -14.17
C CYS A 79 3.50 7.79 -15.53
N LYS A 80 2.22 7.90 -15.91
CA LYS A 80 1.83 8.57 -17.17
C LYS A 80 2.20 10.06 -17.15
N TYR A 81 1.96 10.74 -16.03
CA TYR A 81 2.35 12.14 -15.85
C TYR A 81 3.85 12.36 -16.04
N ILE A 82 4.69 11.50 -15.48
CA ILE A 82 6.15 11.61 -15.61
C ILE A 82 6.63 11.40 -17.06
N LEU A 83 6.02 10.46 -17.78
CA LEU A 83 6.43 10.13 -19.15
C LEU A 83 5.96 11.17 -20.18
N ARG A 84 4.78 11.76 -20.01
CA ARG A 84 4.13 12.60 -21.02
C ARG A 84 3.88 14.05 -20.62
N GLY A 85 4.12 14.43 -19.36
CA GLY A 85 3.83 15.77 -18.84
C GLY A 85 2.35 16.08 -18.63
N ASN A 86 1.43 15.30 -19.21
CA ASN A 86 -0.02 15.40 -19.06
C ASN A 86 -0.64 14.04 -18.72
N VAL A 87 -1.63 14.03 -17.82
CA VAL A 87 -2.37 12.82 -17.41
C VAL A 87 -3.49 12.49 -18.40
N MET A 88 -4.18 13.51 -18.89
CA MET A 88 -5.30 13.42 -19.82
C MET A 88 -4.84 13.98 -21.18
N GLU A 89 -5.12 13.23 -22.24
CA GLU A 89 -4.96 13.66 -23.63
C GLU A 89 -6.25 14.36 -24.07
#